data_AF-A0A852G9N0-F1
#
_entry.id   AF-A0A852G9N0-F1
#
_cell.length_a   1.000
_cell.length_b   1.000
_cell.length_c   1.000
_cell.angle_alpha   90.00
_cell.angle_beta   90.00
_cell.angle_gamma   90.00
#
_symmetry.space_group_name_H-M   'P 1'
#
loop_
_entity.id
_entity.type
_entity.pdbx_description
1 polymer ?
#
loop_
_entity_poly.entity_id
_entity_poly.type
_entity_poly.pdbx_seq_one_letter_code
_entity_poly.pdbx_strand_id
1 'polypeptide(L)'
;MTTARYRPTWDLVLDPLVSCKLCLGEYPVEQMTTIAQCQCIFCTLCLKQYVELLIKEGLETAISCPDAACPKRGHLQENEIECMVASEIMQRYKKLQFEREVLLDPCRTWCPSSTCQAVCQLQQPSPQDPQLVQCKACDIEFCSACKSNWHPGQGCQENIPISFLPGETSSVFKMEEDDAPIKRCPKCKVYIERDEGCAQMMCKNCKHAFCWYCLESLDDDFLLIHYDKGPCRNKLGHSRASVIWHRTQVVGIFAGFGLLLLVASPFLLLATPFVLCCKCKCNKGDDDPLPT
;
A
#
# COMPACT_ATOMS: atom_id res chain seq x y z
N MET A 1 -37.98 -57.98 -40.04
CA MET A 1 -36.69 -57.29 -39.83
C MET A 1 -36.98 -55.82 -39.55
N THR A 2 -37.00 -55.42 -38.28
CA THR A 2 -36.92 -54.01 -37.87
C THR A 2 -36.28 -54.01 -36.49
N THR A 3 -34.98 -53.75 -36.48
CA THR A 3 -34.13 -53.66 -35.29
C THR A 3 -34.48 -52.39 -34.53
N ALA A 4 -35.05 -52.54 -33.34
CA ALA A 4 -35.17 -51.45 -32.38
C ALA A 4 -33.75 -51.03 -31.97
N ARG A 5 -33.29 -49.87 -32.47
CA ARG A 5 -32.04 -49.26 -32.00
C ARG A 5 -32.32 -48.58 -30.66
N TYR A 6 -32.03 -49.30 -29.59
CA TYR A 6 -31.69 -48.70 -28.31
C TYR A 6 -30.34 -47.96 -28.47
N ARG A 7 -30.31 -46.65 -28.20
CA ARG A 7 -29.06 -45.93 -27.94
C ARG A 7 -29.21 -45.09 -26.66
N PRO A 8 -28.44 -45.38 -25.61
CA PRO A 8 -28.61 -44.80 -24.29
C PRO A 8 -27.80 -43.51 -24.08
N THR A 9 -28.20 -42.83 -23.00
CA THR A 9 -27.41 -41.99 -22.08
C THR A 9 -26.81 -40.69 -22.61
N TRP A 10 -27.51 -39.61 -22.27
CA TRP A 10 -27.01 -38.28 -21.94
C TRP A 10 -25.57 -38.31 -21.42
N ASP A 11 -24.62 -37.85 -22.24
CA ASP A 11 -23.31 -37.40 -21.78
C ASP A 11 -23.52 -36.14 -20.93
N LEU A 12 -23.72 -36.32 -19.63
CA LEU A 12 -23.61 -35.26 -18.65
C LEU A 12 -22.13 -34.88 -18.57
N VAL A 13 -21.71 -33.94 -19.41
CA VAL A 13 -20.43 -33.24 -19.26
C VAL A 13 -20.49 -32.52 -17.92
N LEU A 14 -19.84 -33.07 -16.90
CA LEU A 14 -19.65 -32.38 -15.63
C LEU A 14 -18.79 -31.15 -15.91
N ASP A 15 -19.32 -29.96 -15.64
CA ASP A 15 -18.55 -28.72 -15.77
C ASP A 15 -17.31 -28.79 -14.87
N PRO A 16 -16.13 -28.39 -15.37
CA PRO A 16 -14.90 -28.43 -14.59
C PRO A 16 -15.02 -27.50 -13.37
N LEU A 17 -14.94 -28.07 -12.18
CA LEU A 17 -14.92 -27.34 -10.92
C LEU A 17 -13.52 -26.80 -10.64
N VAL A 18 -13.46 -25.60 -10.04
CA VAL A 18 -12.22 -24.94 -9.62
C VAL A 18 -12.26 -24.72 -8.12
N SER A 19 -11.14 -25.03 -7.45
CA SER A 19 -11.00 -24.82 -6.01
C SER A 19 -10.65 -23.36 -5.67
N CYS A 20 -11.39 -22.77 -4.75
CA CYS A 20 -11.12 -21.45 -4.20
C CYS A 20 -10.12 -21.54 -3.04
N LYS A 21 -9.00 -20.81 -3.12
CA LYS A 21 -7.96 -20.84 -2.08
C LYS A 21 -8.34 -20.14 -0.76
N LEU A 22 -9.43 -19.35 -0.74
CA LEU A 22 -9.88 -18.62 0.46
C LEU A 22 -10.82 -19.45 1.34
N CYS A 23 -11.83 -20.11 0.74
CA CYS A 23 -12.77 -20.94 1.48
C CYS A 23 -12.56 -22.44 1.28
N LEU A 24 -11.58 -22.85 0.47
CA LEU A 24 -11.26 -24.24 0.12
C LEU A 24 -12.41 -25.04 -0.52
N GLY A 25 -13.44 -24.34 -1.01
CA GLY A 25 -14.59 -24.94 -1.71
C GLY A 25 -14.35 -25.05 -3.20
N GLU A 26 -15.06 -25.99 -3.85
CA GLU A 26 -15.04 -26.19 -5.29
C GLU A 26 -16.28 -25.58 -5.94
N TYR A 27 -16.07 -24.78 -6.99
CA TYR A 27 -17.15 -24.04 -7.65
C TYR A 27 -17.02 -24.13 -9.17
N PRO A 28 -18.14 -24.06 -9.91
CA PRO A 28 -18.12 -23.87 -11.36
C PRO A 28 -17.39 -22.58 -11.75
N VAL A 29 -16.76 -22.57 -12.92
CA VAL A 29 -15.98 -21.41 -13.43
C VAL A 29 -16.81 -20.11 -13.46
N GLU A 30 -18.12 -20.20 -13.71
CA GLU A 30 -19.06 -19.07 -13.70
C GLU A 30 -19.20 -18.37 -12.32
N GLN A 31 -18.91 -19.07 -11.23
CA GLN A 31 -18.93 -18.55 -9.86
C GLN A 31 -17.53 -18.15 -9.38
N MET A 32 -16.57 -18.13 -10.30
CA MET A 32 -15.19 -17.77 -10.04
C MET A 32 -14.87 -16.41 -10.67
N THR A 33 -13.99 -15.66 -10.03
CA THR A 33 -13.52 -14.36 -10.48
C THR A 33 -12.00 -14.36 -10.52
N THR A 34 -11.47 -13.93 -11.66
CA THR A 34 -10.03 -13.88 -11.93
C THR A 34 -9.56 -12.43 -11.84
N ILE A 35 -8.52 -12.19 -11.05
CA ILE A 35 -7.91 -10.85 -10.92
C ILE A 35 -7.07 -10.57 -12.17
N ALA A 36 -7.33 -9.48 -12.87
CA ALA A 36 -6.72 -9.16 -14.16
C ALA A 36 -5.18 -9.08 -14.10
N GLN A 37 -4.63 -8.44 -13.07
CA GLN A 37 -3.18 -8.19 -12.98
C GLN A 37 -2.36 -9.48 -12.71
N CYS A 38 -2.89 -10.39 -11.89
CA CYS A 38 -2.14 -11.57 -11.45
C CYS A 38 -2.66 -12.91 -11.97
N GLN A 39 -3.87 -12.95 -12.54
CA GLN A 39 -4.57 -14.16 -13.00
C GLN A 39 -4.88 -15.16 -11.88
N CYS A 40 -4.81 -14.73 -10.62
CA CYS A 40 -5.28 -15.53 -9.49
C CYS A 40 -6.82 -15.62 -9.52
N ILE A 41 -7.35 -16.80 -9.21
CA ILE A 41 -8.78 -17.10 -9.28
C ILE A 41 -9.32 -17.47 -7.90
N PHE A 42 -10.48 -16.93 -7.57
CA PHE A 42 -11.19 -17.16 -6.31
C PHE A 42 -12.69 -17.24 -6.58
N CYS A 43 -13.48 -17.85 -5.69
CA CYS A 43 -14.92 -17.76 -5.83
C CYS A 43 -15.38 -16.30 -5.63
N THR A 44 -16.38 -15.89 -6.41
CA THR A 44 -16.86 -14.51 -6.44
C THR A 44 -17.30 -14.03 -5.05
N LEU A 45 -17.91 -14.90 -4.25
CA LEU A 45 -18.35 -14.56 -2.90
C LEU A 45 -17.19 -14.19 -1.97
N CYS A 46 -16.12 -14.99 -1.93
CA CYS A 46 -14.96 -14.70 -1.10
C CYS A 46 -14.26 -13.42 -1.54
N LEU A 47 -14.11 -13.21 -2.85
CA LEU A 47 -13.45 -12.01 -3.36
C LEU A 47 -14.25 -10.75 -3.04
N LYS A 48 -15.59 -10.78 -3.18
CA LYS A 48 -16.48 -9.68 -2.78
C LYS A 48 -16.34 -9.34 -1.29
N GLN A 49 -16.42 -10.35 -0.42
CA GLN A 49 -16.28 -10.15 1.03
C GLN A 49 -14.92 -9.56 1.40
N TYR A 50 -13.84 -10.05 0.77
CA TYR A 50 -12.50 -9.53 0.97
C TYR A 50 -12.37 -8.05 0.59
N VAL A 51 -12.86 -7.70 -0.61
CA VAL A 51 -12.85 -6.32 -1.11
C VAL A 51 -13.66 -5.40 -0.20
N GLU A 52 -14.88 -5.80 0.16
CA GLU A 52 -15.72 -5.01 1.07
C GLU A 52 -15.08 -4.79 2.44
N LEU A 53 -14.46 -5.83 3.01
CA LEU A 53 -13.79 -5.76 4.29
C LEU A 53 -12.67 -4.71 4.26
N LEU A 54 -11.79 -4.78 3.26
CA LEU A 54 -10.67 -3.85 3.13
C LEU A 54 -11.12 -2.40 2.92
N ILE A 55 -12.19 -2.17 2.15
CA ILE A 55 -12.76 -0.83 1.96
C ILE A 55 -13.41 -0.33 3.26
N LYS A 56 -14.04 -1.21 4.04
CA LYS A 56 -14.63 -0.87 5.35
C LYS A 56 -13.54 -0.51 6.36
N GLU A 57 -12.47 -1.28 6.43
CA GLU A 57 -11.30 -1.01 7.29
C GLU A 57 -10.59 0.29 6.90
N GLY A 58 -10.49 0.59 5.61
CA GLY A 58 -9.93 1.84 5.09
C GLY A 58 -8.42 2.03 5.35
N LEU A 59 -7.72 0.98 5.75
CA LEU A 59 -6.29 1.01 6.06
C LEU A 59 -5.40 1.07 4.82
N GLU A 60 -5.87 0.53 3.69
CA GLU A 60 -5.16 0.51 2.41
C GLU A 60 -6.07 0.93 1.26
N THR A 61 -5.62 1.86 0.42
CA THR A 61 -6.38 2.29 -0.78
C THR A 61 -6.11 1.42 -2.02
N ALA A 62 -5.06 0.62 -2.00
CA ALA A 62 -4.73 -0.33 -3.06
C ALA A 62 -5.05 -1.73 -2.57
N ILE A 63 -6.09 -2.34 -3.15
CA ILE A 63 -6.55 -3.67 -2.74
C ILE A 63 -5.67 -4.72 -3.42
N SER A 64 -4.88 -5.44 -2.63
CA SER A 64 -3.92 -6.42 -3.14
C SER A 64 -4.58 -7.79 -3.38
N CYS A 65 -3.93 -8.65 -4.16
CA CYS A 65 -4.35 -10.04 -4.33
C CYS A 65 -4.43 -10.76 -2.97
N PRO A 66 -5.51 -11.52 -2.68
CA PRO A 66 -5.63 -12.28 -1.44
C PRO A 66 -4.58 -13.40 -1.28
N ASP A 67 -3.97 -13.86 -2.37
CA ASP A 67 -2.95 -14.91 -2.32
C ASP A 67 -1.59 -14.32 -1.92
N ALA A 68 -1.16 -14.60 -0.70
CA ALA A 68 0.13 -14.17 -0.16
C ALA A 68 1.33 -14.73 -0.96
N ALA A 69 1.16 -15.86 -1.64
CA ALA A 69 2.16 -16.46 -2.52
C ALA A 69 2.01 -16.02 -3.99
N CYS A 70 1.19 -15.00 -4.26
CA CYS A 70 0.99 -14.48 -5.61
C CYS A 70 2.33 -14.01 -6.22
N PRO A 71 2.81 -14.62 -7.31
CA PRO A 71 4.13 -14.31 -7.89
C PRO A 71 4.18 -12.87 -8.45
N LYS A 72 3.04 -12.38 -8.94
CA LYS A 72 2.92 -11.05 -9.54
C LYS A 72 2.54 -9.96 -8.54
N ARG A 73 2.16 -10.33 -7.30
CA ARG A 73 1.65 -9.40 -6.26
C ARG A 73 0.65 -8.39 -6.83
N GLY A 74 -0.30 -8.88 -7.63
CA GLY A 74 -1.23 -8.03 -8.36
C GLY A 74 -2.18 -7.28 -7.44
N HIS A 75 -2.74 -6.19 -7.94
CA HIS A 75 -3.79 -5.41 -7.29
C HIS A 75 -5.09 -5.49 -8.10
N LEU A 76 -6.21 -5.31 -7.42
CA LEU A 76 -7.50 -5.19 -8.07
C LEU A 76 -7.67 -3.80 -8.66
N GLN A 77 -8.14 -3.75 -9.90
CA GLN A 77 -8.42 -2.51 -10.62
C GLN A 77 -9.78 -1.92 -10.21
N GLU A 78 -9.95 -0.63 -10.43
CA GLU A 78 -11.16 0.10 -10.04
C GLU A 78 -12.44 -0.49 -10.66
N ASN A 79 -12.39 -0.87 -11.94
CA ASN A 79 -13.49 -1.52 -12.65
C ASN A 79 -13.82 -2.91 -12.09
N GLU A 80 -12.82 -3.67 -11.61
CA GLU A 80 -13.04 -4.95 -10.95
C GLU A 80 -13.78 -4.74 -9.62
N ILE A 81 -13.33 -3.76 -8.83
CA ILE A 81 -13.91 -3.39 -7.54
C ILE A 81 -15.36 -2.92 -7.73
N GLU A 82 -15.61 -2.04 -8.70
CA GLU A 82 -16.95 -1.51 -8.99
C GLU A 82 -17.98 -2.60 -9.33
N CYS A 83 -17.56 -3.65 -10.04
CA CYS A 83 -18.43 -4.80 -10.33
C CYS A 83 -18.72 -5.68 -9.10
N MET A 84 -17.90 -5.59 -8.05
CA MET A 84 -17.95 -6.48 -6.90
C MET A 84 -18.70 -5.90 -5.70
N VAL A 85 -18.74 -4.57 -5.56
CA VAL A 85 -19.29 -3.89 -4.38
C VAL A 85 -20.51 -3.03 -4.72
N ALA A 86 -21.34 -2.75 -3.71
CA ALA A 86 -22.44 -1.80 -3.86
C ALA A 86 -21.93 -0.36 -4.06
N SER A 87 -22.74 0.50 -4.67
CA SER A 87 -22.37 1.89 -4.98
C SER A 87 -21.92 2.70 -3.75
N GLU A 88 -22.51 2.46 -2.57
CA GLU A 88 -22.11 3.11 -1.32
C GLU A 88 -20.68 2.74 -0.89
N ILE A 89 -20.33 1.45 -1.00
CA ILE A 89 -18.98 0.97 -0.70
C ILE A 89 -17.99 1.51 -1.74
N MET A 90 -18.38 1.57 -3.02
CA MET A 90 -17.55 2.16 -4.07
C MET A 90 -17.30 3.66 -3.83
N GLN A 91 -18.31 4.42 -3.39
CA GLN A 91 -18.14 5.83 -3.02
C GLN A 91 -17.17 5.99 -1.84
N ARG A 92 -17.25 5.13 -0.83
CA ARG A 92 -16.27 5.10 0.26
C ARG A 92 -14.86 4.82 -0.24
N TYR A 93 -14.69 3.86 -1.15
CA TYR A 93 -13.40 3.56 -1.76
C TYR A 93 -12.80 4.76 -2.50
N LYS A 94 -13.60 5.44 -3.34
CA LYS A 94 -13.19 6.66 -4.05
C LYS A 94 -12.82 7.79 -3.08
N LYS A 95 -13.59 7.95 -2.01
CA LYS A 95 -13.29 8.93 -0.95
C LYS A 95 -11.94 8.64 -0.28
N LEU A 96 -11.68 7.39 0.09
CA LEU A 96 -10.40 6.98 0.70
C LEU A 96 -9.22 7.20 -0.25
N GLN A 97 -9.38 6.90 -1.55
CA GLN A 97 -8.36 7.19 -2.56
C GLN A 97 -8.07 8.70 -2.64
N PHE A 98 -9.11 9.52 -2.77
CA PHE A 98 -8.96 10.98 -2.82
C PHE A 98 -8.31 11.54 -1.56
N GLU A 99 -8.72 11.07 -0.38
CA GLU A 99 -8.10 11.45 0.89
C GLU A 99 -6.60 11.15 0.93
N ARG A 100 -6.21 9.99 0.41
CA ARG A 100 -4.80 9.62 0.29
C ARG A 100 -4.06 10.49 -0.72
N GLU A 101 -4.63 10.76 -1.87
CA GLU A 101 -4.02 11.65 -2.88
C GLU A 101 -3.74 13.03 -2.31
N VAL A 102 -4.70 13.61 -1.59
CA VAL A 102 -4.54 14.91 -0.92
C VAL A 102 -3.45 14.88 0.15
N LEU A 103 -3.34 13.78 0.90
CA LEU A 103 -2.28 13.61 1.90
C LEU A 103 -0.89 13.45 1.29
N LEU A 104 -0.80 12.88 0.08
CA LEU A 104 0.47 12.65 -0.62
C LEU A 104 0.92 13.86 -1.45
N ASP A 105 0.01 14.74 -1.82
CA ASP A 105 0.28 15.98 -2.56
C ASP A 105 0.73 17.10 -1.61
N PRO A 106 2.01 17.52 -1.61
CA PRO A 106 2.51 18.58 -0.74
C PRO A 106 1.85 19.94 -1.01
N CYS A 107 1.25 20.12 -2.19
CA CYS A 107 0.59 21.35 -2.61
C CYS A 107 -0.89 21.38 -2.22
N ARG A 108 -1.41 20.38 -1.50
CA ARG A 108 -2.80 20.32 -1.07
C ARG A 108 -2.92 20.19 0.44
N THR A 109 -4.01 20.72 0.98
CA THR A 109 -4.29 20.57 2.41
C THR A 109 -5.77 20.63 2.75
N TRP A 110 -6.17 19.92 3.80
CA TRP A 110 -7.54 19.95 4.29
C TRP A 110 -7.83 21.22 5.07
N CYS A 111 -9.02 21.77 4.85
CA CYS A 111 -9.59 22.80 5.71
C CYS A 111 -9.75 22.24 7.15
N PRO A 112 -9.27 22.93 8.19
CA PRO A 112 -9.39 22.47 9.57
C PRO A 112 -10.81 22.51 10.13
N SER A 113 -11.74 23.18 9.46
CA SER A 113 -13.15 23.17 9.87
C SER A 113 -13.76 21.77 9.71
N SER A 114 -14.27 21.22 10.81
CA SER A 114 -14.90 19.90 10.87
C SER A 114 -16.13 19.77 9.97
N THR A 115 -16.78 20.89 9.61
CA THR A 115 -17.98 20.91 8.76
C THR A 115 -17.69 21.20 7.29
N CYS A 116 -16.47 21.64 6.96
CA CYS A 116 -16.16 22.09 5.60
C CYS A 116 -15.66 20.95 4.71
N GLN A 117 -14.66 20.18 5.18
CA GLN A 117 -14.01 19.12 4.40
C GLN A 117 -13.51 19.55 3.01
N ALA A 118 -13.25 20.84 2.77
CA ALA A 118 -12.70 21.31 1.50
C ALA A 118 -11.19 21.11 1.44
N VAL A 119 -10.69 20.81 0.24
CA VAL A 119 -9.27 20.76 -0.06
C VAL A 119 -8.83 22.13 -0.58
N CYS A 120 -7.81 22.68 0.06
CA CYS A 120 -7.20 23.98 -0.26
C CYS A 120 -5.84 23.75 -0.93
N GLN A 121 -5.47 24.65 -1.85
CA GLN A 121 -4.22 24.57 -2.59
C GLN A 121 -3.16 25.50 -2.00
N LEU A 122 -1.92 25.01 -1.92
CA LEU A 122 -0.75 25.72 -1.43
C LEU A 122 0.08 26.22 -2.62
N GLN A 123 0.65 27.41 -2.49
CA GLN A 123 1.44 28.03 -3.55
C GLN A 123 2.89 27.51 -3.57
N GLN A 124 3.47 27.19 -2.40
CA GLN A 124 4.79 26.59 -2.30
C GLN A 124 4.85 25.61 -1.13
N PRO A 125 5.12 24.31 -1.36
CA PRO A 125 5.30 23.35 -0.28
C PRO A 125 6.67 23.56 0.37
N SER A 126 6.74 24.35 1.45
CA SER A 126 7.91 24.36 2.33
C SER A 126 7.47 24.02 3.76
N PRO A 127 8.07 23.01 4.41
CA PRO A 127 7.82 22.72 5.83
C PRO A 127 8.33 23.80 6.77
N GLN A 128 9.21 24.69 6.29
CA GLN A 128 9.93 25.67 7.09
C GLN A 128 9.25 27.05 7.07
N ASP A 129 8.47 27.37 6.04
CA ASP A 129 7.75 28.64 5.95
C ASP A 129 6.23 28.42 6.04
N PRO A 130 5.62 28.59 7.22
CA PRO A 130 4.17 28.51 7.34
C PRO A 130 3.51 29.56 6.43
N GLN A 131 2.52 29.14 5.65
CA GLN A 131 1.79 29.98 4.70
C GLN A 131 0.36 30.21 5.20
N LEU A 132 -0.17 31.39 4.90
CA LEU A 132 -1.59 31.68 5.04
C LEU A 132 -2.37 30.89 3.99
N VAL A 133 -3.37 30.14 4.45
CA VAL A 133 -4.30 29.42 3.58
C VAL A 133 -5.70 29.95 3.83
N GLN A 134 -6.37 30.39 2.76
CA GLN A 134 -7.77 30.79 2.80
C GLN A 134 -8.62 29.72 2.13
N CYS A 135 -9.56 29.15 2.89
CA CYS A 135 -10.49 28.17 2.35
C CYS A 135 -11.55 28.87 1.49
N LYS A 136 -11.70 28.46 0.21
CA LYS A 136 -12.70 29.05 -0.69
C LYS A 136 -14.14 28.56 -0.46
N ALA A 137 -14.33 27.58 0.42
CA ALA A 137 -15.65 27.02 0.71
C ALA A 137 -16.29 27.61 1.98
N CYS A 138 -15.50 27.98 2.98
CA CYS A 138 -15.99 28.53 4.25
C CYS A 138 -15.26 29.80 4.72
N ASP A 139 -14.41 30.36 3.87
CA ASP A 139 -13.65 31.62 4.07
C ASP A 139 -12.73 31.68 5.30
N ILE A 140 -12.52 30.57 6.01
CA ILE A 140 -11.59 30.55 7.14
C ILE A 140 -10.14 30.69 6.68
N GLU A 141 -9.37 31.39 7.50
CA GLU A 141 -7.94 31.62 7.33
C GLU A 141 -7.15 30.83 8.36
N PHE A 142 -6.22 30.00 7.90
CA PHE A 142 -5.46 29.11 8.77
C PHE A 142 -4.02 28.96 8.31
N CYS A 143 -3.18 28.51 9.24
CA CYS A 143 -1.77 28.22 9.00
C CYS A 143 -1.60 26.87 8.30
N SER A 144 -0.83 26.84 7.21
CA SER A 144 -0.54 25.62 6.45
C SER A 144 0.19 24.55 7.28
N ALA A 145 0.93 24.92 8.32
CA ALA A 145 1.72 24.00 9.14
C ALA A 145 0.94 23.45 10.36
N CYS A 146 0.42 24.31 11.23
CA CYS A 146 -0.23 23.89 12.49
C CYS A 146 -1.74 23.69 12.39
N LYS A 147 -2.37 24.15 11.30
CA LYS A 147 -3.83 24.15 11.07
C LYS A 147 -4.66 25.02 12.02
N SER A 148 -4.02 25.82 12.88
CA SER A 148 -4.67 26.85 13.70
C SER A 148 -4.93 28.13 12.88
N ASN A 149 -5.62 29.10 13.48
CA ASN A 149 -5.79 30.44 12.89
C ASN A 149 -4.46 31.04 12.44
N TRP A 150 -4.48 31.83 11.37
CA TRP A 150 -3.26 32.44 10.84
C TRP A 150 -2.58 33.35 11.88
N HIS A 151 -1.27 33.18 12.06
CA HIS A 151 -0.47 33.86 13.06
C HIS A 151 0.84 34.41 12.45
N PRO A 152 0.80 35.59 11.81
CA PRO A 152 1.96 36.13 11.11
C PRO A 152 3.11 36.46 12.09
N GLY A 153 4.33 36.02 11.77
CA GLY A 153 5.54 36.33 12.55
C GLY A 153 5.67 35.59 13.88
N GLN A 154 4.71 34.73 14.25
CA GLN A 154 4.78 33.85 15.41
C GLN A 154 5.08 32.42 14.94
N GLY A 155 6.00 31.73 15.62
CA GLY A 155 6.23 30.30 15.38
C GLY A 155 4.96 29.49 15.65
N CYS A 156 4.79 28.39 14.93
CA CYS A 156 3.69 27.47 15.20
C CYS A 156 3.79 26.94 16.63
N GLN A 157 2.80 27.22 17.48
CA GLN A 157 2.72 26.61 18.80
C GLN A 157 2.44 25.11 18.61
N GLU A 158 3.31 24.25 19.15
CA GLU A 158 3.12 22.80 19.05
C GLU A 158 1.79 22.42 19.71
N ASN A 159 0.84 21.95 18.90
CA ASN A 159 -0.38 21.34 19.42
C ASN A 159 0.00 20.03 20.11
N ILE A 160 0.15 20.11 21.44
CA ILE A 160 0.28 18.99 22.37
C ILE A 160 -0.83 17.98 22.06
N PRO A 161 -0.58 16.65 22.11
CA PRO A 161 -1.58 15.66 21.77
C PRO A 161 -2.82 15.86 22.64
N ILE A 162 -3.96 16.18 22.02
CA ILE A 162 -5.26 15.99 22.66
C ILE A 162 -5.40 14.47 22.79
N SER A 163 -5.26 13.96 24.02
CA SER A 163 -5.73 12.65 24.37
C SER A 163 -7.24 12.61 24.08
N PHE A 164 -7.64 11.85 23.06
CA PHE A 164 -9.04 11.55 22.81
C PHE A 164 -9.53 10.59 23.89
N LEU A 165 -9.79 11.10 25.09
CA LEU A 165 -10.68 10.47 26.05
C LEU A 165 -11.93 11.34 26.15
N PRO A 166 -13.11 10.83 25.76
CA PRO A 166 -14.36 11.55 25.94
C PRO A 166 -14.68 11.59 27.43
N GLY A 167 -14.55 12.79 28.00
CA GLY A 167 -14.98 13.08 29.37
C GLY A 167 -13.92 12.80 30.41
N GLU A 168 -12.94 13.68 30.54
CA GLU A 168 -12.49 14.17 31.85
C GLU A 168 -11.56 15.37 31.67
N THR A 169 -11.78 16.35 32.53
CA THR A 169 -11.15 17.66 32.54
C THR A 169 -9.63 17.56 32.67
N SER A 170 -8.92 18.26 31.79
CA SER A 170 -7.64 18.95 32.04
C SER A 170 -6.84 18.46 33.26
N SER A 171 -6.08 17.40 33.08
CA SER A 171 -4.86 17.16 33.85
C SER A 171 -3.76 16.73 32.89
N VAL A 172 -2.83 17.67 32.70
CA VAL A 172 -1.59 17.49 31.96
C VAL A 172 -0.77 16.44 32.69
N PHE A 173 -0.88 15.19 32.28
CA PHE A 173 0.14 14.20 32.58
C PHE A 173 1.18 14.27 31.46
N LYS A 174 2.29 14.96 31.74
CA LYS A 174 3.56 14.74 31.03
C LYS A 174 3.99 13.30 31.32
N MET A 175 3.46 12.33 30.60
CA MET A 175 4.18 11.07 30.42
C MET A 175 5.45 11.40 29.65
N GLU A 176 6.55 10.77 30.03
CA GLU A 176 7.81 10.87 29.30
C GLU A 176 7.54 10.51 27.83
N GLU A 177 7.86 11.44 26.93
CA GLU A 177 7.49 11.44 25.50
C GLU A 177 8.01 10.20 24.74
N ASP A 178 8.98 9.49 25.34
CA ASP A 178 9.64 8.31 24.76
C ASP A 178 8.70 7.10 24.65
N ASP A 179 7.81 6.89 25.63
CA ASP A 179 6.93 5.70 25.74
C ASP A 179 5.43 6.01 25.57
N ALA A 180 5.07 7.18 25.04
CA ALA A 180 3.68 7.45 24.68
C ALA A 180 3.17 6.38 23.68
N PRO A 181 1.98 5.77 23.89
CA PRO A 181 1.46 4.68 23.06
C PRO A 181 1.03 5.13 21.66
N ILE A 182 0.80 6.44 21.48
CA ILE A 182 0.36 7.05 20.23
C ILE A 182 1.32 8.19 19.87
N LYS A 183 1.89 8.15 18.66
CA LYS A 183 2.73 9.24 18.10
C LYS A 183 2.31 9.57 16.67
N ARG A 184 2.79 10.69 16.13
CA ARG A 184 2.54 11.08 14.73
C ARG A 184 3.68 10.61 13.83
N CYS A 185 3.35 10.10 12.64
CA CYS A 185 4.33 9.78 11.61
C CYS A 185 5.20 11.01 11.29
N PRO A 186 6.54 10.95 11.30
CA PRO A 186 7.38 12.12 11.05
C PRO A 186 7.21 12.68 9.62
N LYS A 187 6.86 11.83 8.65
CA LYS A 187 6.65 12.21 7.23
C LYS A 187 5.25 12.77 6.96
N CYS A 188 4.19 12.03 7.28
CA CYS A 188 2.80 12.41 6.90
C CYS A 188 1.91 12.84 8.08
N LYS A 189 2.46 12.88 9.30
CA LYS A 189 1.80 13.36 10.53
C LYS A 189 0.52 12.63 10.96
N VAL A 190 0.13 11.52 10.30
CA VAL A 190 -0.95 10.65 10.77
C VAL A 190 -0.61 10.05 12.13
N TYR A 191 -1.62 9.87 12.98
CA TYR A 191 -1.45 9.19 14.25
C TYR A 191 -1.21 7.70 14.04
N ILE A 192 -0.28 7.16 14.81
CA ILE A 192 0.16 5.77 14.79
C ILE A 192 0.19 5.30 16.25
N GLU A 193 -0.51 4.21 16.51
CA GLU A 193 -0.43 3.46 17.76
C GLU A 193 0.65 2.36 17.64
N ARG A 194 1.34 2.08 18.75
CA ARG A 194 2.35 1.02 18.82
C ARG A 194 1.84 -0.18 19.61
N ASP A 195 1.65 -1.31 18.92
CA ASP A 195 1.17 -2.58 19.49
C ASP A 195 2.26 -3.42 20.20
N GLU A 196 3.19 -2.76 20.90
CA GLU A 196 4.37 -3.36 21.55
C GLU A 196 5.38 -4.09 20.60
N GLY A 197 6.51 -4.56 21.12
CA GLY A 197 7.51 -5.31 20.35
C GLY A 197 8.56 -4.43 19.66
N CYS A 198 8.43 -4.22 18.35
CA CYS A 198 9.48 -3.55 17.54
C CYS A 198 9.40 -2.02 17.60
N ALA A 199 10.55 -1.36 17.73
CA ALA A 199 10.63 0.11 17.71
C ALA A 199 10.87 0.70 16.32
N GLN A 200 11.19 -0.12 15.32
CA GLN A 200 11.16 0.30 13.93
C GLN A 200 9.72 0.22 13.45
N MET A 201 9.13 1.38 13.17
CA MET A 201 7.76 1.46 12.70
C MET A 201 7.73 1.76 11.22
N MET A 202 6.73 1.22 10.53
CA MET A 202 6.42 1.56 9.15
C MET A 202 5.01 2.16 9.11
N CYS A 203 4.91 3.41 8.68
CA CYS A 203 3.62 4.09 8.56
C CYS A 203 2.74 3.37 7.54
N LYS A 204 1.57 2.84 7.94
CA LYS A 204 0.66 2.15 7.02
C LYS A 204 0.18 3.04 5.88
N ASN A 205 0.06 4.35 6.13
CA ASN A 205 -0.38 5.35 5.16
C ASN A 205 0.70 5.71 4.12
N CYS A 206 1.87 6.24 4.55
CA CYS A 206 2.92 6.72 3.62
C CYS A 206 4.09 5.75 3.43
N LYS A 207 4.05 4.57 4.06
CA LYS A 207 5.08 3.51 4.06
C LYS A 207 6.48 3.94 4.51
N HIS A 208 6.60 5.13 5.11
CA HIS A 208 7.83 5.62 5.72
C HIS A 208 8.22 4.77 6.93
N ALA A 209 9.46 4.26 6.92
CA ALA A 209 10.07 3.58 8.05
C ALA A 209 10.77 4.61 8.95
N PHE A 210 10.53 4.55 10.25
CA PHE A 210 11.12 5.47 11.22
C PHE A 210 11.28 4.83 12.60
N CYS A 211 12.16 5.40 13.43
CA CYS A 211 12.35 4.97 14.81
C CYS A 211 11.27 5.58 15.72
N TRP A 212 10.58 4.77 16.53
CA TRP A 212 9.54 5.23 17.46
C TRP A 212 10.04 6.25 18.49
N TYR A 213 11.28 6.10 18.93
CA TYR A 213 11.85 6.89 20.03
C TYR A 213 12.33 8.26 19.55
N CYS A 214 13.15 8.32 18.50
CA CYS A 214 13.71 9.58 18.01
C CYS A 214 13.00 10.17 16.78
N LEU A 215 12.03 9.45 16.19
CA LEU A 215 11.30 9.85 14.98
C LEU A 215 12.19 10.07 13.73
N GLU A 216 13.42 9.57 13.75
CA GLU A 216 14.35 9.64 12.63
C GLU A 216 13.97 8.64 11.52
N SER A 217 14.20 9.04 10.27
CA SER A 217 13.97 8.21 9.09
C SER A 217 14.86 6.97 9.12
N LEU A 218 14.26 5.80 8.89
CA LEU A 218 14.94 4.51 8.72
C LEU A 218 14.74 3.93 7.32
N ASP A 219 14.27 4.74 6.35
CA ASP A 219 14.01 4.29 4.97
C ASP A 219 15.26 3.66 4.31
N ASP A 220 16.46 4.14 4.65
CA ASP A 220 17.74 3.63 4.13
C ASP A 220 18.53 2.73 5.12
N ASP A 221 18.03 2.55 6.35
CA ASP A 221 18.72 1.76 7.39
C ASP A 221 18.29 0.28 7.38
N PHE A 222 18.48 -0.38 6.23
CA PHE A 222 18.11 -1.79 6.03
C PHE A 222 18.82 -2.76 6.99
N LEU A 223 19.96 -2.34 7.57
CA LEU A 223 20.76 -3.14 8.48
C LEU A 223 20.50 -2.82 9.96
N LEU A 224 19.56 -1.94 10.27
CA LEU A 224 19.18 -1.58 11.64
C LEU A 224 20.38 -1.04 12.45
N ILE A 225 21.28 -0.32 11.78
CA ILE A 225 22.51 0.23 12.37
C ILE A 225 22.16 1.34 13.37
N HIS A 226 21.04 2.03 13.19
CA HIS A 226 20.52 3.03 14.12
C HIS A 226 20.44 2.52 15.56
N TYR A 227 20.13 1.24 15.76
CA TYR A 227 19.99 0.64 17.09
C TYR A 227 21.30 0.12 17.70
N ASP A 228 22.44 0.25 17.01
CA ASP A 228 23.75 -0.16 17.53
C ASP A 228 24.45 0.94 18.35
N LYS A 229 24.08 2.21 18.14
CA LYS A 229 24.75 3.38 18.71
C LYS A 229 23.75 4.46 19.14
N GLY A 230 24.23 5.45 19.89
CA GLY A 230 23.45 6.63 20.24
C GLY A 230 22.31 6.36 21.24
N PRO A 231 21.32 7.27 21.33
CA PRO A 231 20.27 7.24 22.35
C PRO A 231 19.26 6.09 22.15
N CYS A 232 19.15 5.55 20.94
CA CYS A 232 18.24 4.45 20.59
C CYS A 232 18.91 3.06 20.69
N ARG A 233 20.15 3.00 21.20
CA ARG A 233 20.91 1.75 21.28
C ARG A 233 20.16 0.69 22.09
N ASN A 234 20.07 -0.52 21.54
CA ASN A 234 19.34 -1.66 22.12
C ASN A 234 17.82 -1.47 22.31
N LYS A 235 17.22 -0.38 21.78
CA LYS A 235 15.78 -0.13 21.91
C LYS A 235 14.93 -0.75 20.78
N LEU A 236 15.49 -1.59 19.91
CA LEU A 236 14.74 -2.17 18.78
C LEU A 236 13.59 -3.10 19.23
N GLY A 237 13.75 -3.79 20.36
CA GLY A 237 12.77 -4.78 20.86
C GLY A 237 12.96 -6.21 20.32
N HIS A 238 13.89 -6.42 19.38
CA HIS A 238 14.32 -7.75 18.94
C HIS A 238 15.59 -8.22 19.67
N SER A 239 15.76 -9.54 19.81
CA SER A 239 17.02 -10.12 20.30
C SER A 239 18.17 -9.82 19.35
N ARG A 240 19.36 -9.56 19.89
CA ARG A 240 20.59 -9.29 19.10
C ARG A 240 20.91 -10.43 18.13
N ALA A 241 20.62 -11.68 18.49
CA ALA A 241 20.79 -12.83 17.61
C ALA A 241 19.90 -12.74 16.36
N SER A 242 18.65 -12.29 16.51
CA SER A 242 17.72 -12.08 15.41
C SER A 242 18.20 -10.98 14.46
N VAL A 243 18.76 -9.90 15.01
CA VAL A 243 19.30 -8.78 14.21
C VAL A 243 20.53 -9.22 13.42
N ILE A 244 21.46 -9.95 14.06
CA ILE A 244 22.65 -10.47 13.38
C ILE A 244 22.26 -11.47 12.29
N TRP A 245 21.30 -12.36 12.55
CA TRP A 245 20.78 -13.29 11.57
C TRP A 245 20.16 -12.59 10.35
N HIS A 246 19.35 -11.55 10.59
CA HIS A 246 18.78 -10.75 9.50
C HIS A 246 19.88 -10.10 8.65
N ARG A 247 20.93 -9.53 9.29
CA ARG A 247 22.07 -8.94 8.57
C ARG A 247 22.82 -9.96 7.71
N THR A 248 23.15 -11.13 8.26
CA THR A 248 23.83 -12.18 7.49
C THR A 248 22.98 -12.69 6.35
N GLN A 249 21.66 -12.80 6.55
CA GLN A 249 20.72 -13.17 5.50
C GLN A 249 20.70 -12.14 4.36
N VAL A 250 20.58 -10.84 4.67
CA VAL A 250 20.57 -9.77 3.66
C VAL A 250 21.88 -9.72 2.88
N VAL A 251 23.02 -9.77 3.57
CA VAL A 251 24.35 -9.80 2.92
C VAL A 251 24.49 -11.05 2.04
N GLY A 252 24.04 -12.21 2.52
CA GLY A 252 24.05 -13.46 1.77
C GLY A 252 23.20 -13.38 0.49
N ILE A 253 22.02 -12.76 0.55
CA ILE A 253 21.15 -12.54 -0.61
C ILE A 253 21.86 -11.66 -1.65
N PHE A 254 22.43 -10.52 -1.26
CA PHE A 254 23.12 -9.65 -2.20
C PHE A 254 24.37 -10.30 -2.81
N ALA A 255 25.18 -11.00 -2.01
CA ALA A 255 26.33 -11.74 -2.51
C ALA A 255 25.90 -12.85 -3.48
N GLY A 256 24.82 -13.57 -3.17
CA GLY A 256 24.26 -14.62 -4.02
C GLY A 256 23.76 -14.09 -5.36
N PHE A 257 22.97 -13.01 -5.35
CA PHE A 257 22.52 -12.35 -6.59
C PHE A 257 23.68 -11.80 -7.41
N GLY A 258 24.69 -11.19 -6.76
CA GLY A 258 25.89 -10.69 -7.44
C GLY A 258 26.67 -11.81 -8.14
N LEU A 259 26.90 -12.93 -7.45
CA LEU A 259 27.56 -14.10 -8.04
C LEU A 259 26.75 -14.68 -9.19
N LEU A 260 25.43 -14.79 -9.03
CA LEU A 260 24.54 -15.31 -10.07
C LEU A 260 24.58 -14.43 -11.32
N LEU A 261 24.56 -13.11 -11.17
CA LEU A 261 24.69 -12.17 -12.29
C LEU A 261 26.07 -12.26 -12.97
N LEU A 262 27.15 -12.41 -12.21
CA LEU A 262 28.49 -12.60 -12.76
C LEU A 262 28.59 -13.88 -13.59
N VAL A 263 28.01 -14.98 -13.11
CA VAL A 263 28.00 -16.27 -13.82
C VAL A 263 27.06 -16.24 -15.03
N ALA A 264 25.92 -15.55 -14.92
CA ALA A 264 24.94 -15.45 -16.01
C ALA A 264 25.37 -14.46 -17.11
N SER A 265 26.20 -13.46 -16.80
CA SER A 265 26.61 -12.39 -17.71
C SER A 265 27.19 -12.89 -19.05
N PRO A 266 28.14 -13.86 -19.10
CA PRO A 266 28.62 -14.42 -20.35
C PRO A 266 27.52 -15.07 -21.20
N PHE A 267 26.58 -15.79 -20.58
CA PHE A 267 25.47 -16.43 -21.28
C PHE A 267 24.47 -15.40 -21.82
N LEU A 268 24.19 -14.35 -21.05
CA LEU A 268 23.32 -13.25 -21.48
C LEU A 268 23.93 -12.50 -22.66
N LEU A 269 25.24 -12.23 -22.64
CA LEU A 269 25.96 -11.61 -23.76
C LEU A 269 25.95 -12.47 -25.02
N LEU A 270 26.11 -13.79 -24.89
CA LEU A 270 26.01 -14.73 -26.01
C LEU A 270 24.58 -14.85 -26.56
N ALA A 271 23.57 -14.76 -25.72
CA ALA A 271 22.16 -14.80 -26.12
C ALA A 271 21.66 -13.49 -26.76
N THR A 272 22.29 -12.35 -26.43
CA THR A 272 21.91 -11.01 -26.91
C THR A 272 21.80 -10.92 -28.44
N PRO A 273 22.77 -11.36 -29.27
CA PRO A 273 22.65 -11.32 -30.72
C PRO A 273 21.52 -12.21 -31.27
N PHE A 274 21.23 -13.36 -30.62
CA PHE A 274 20.10 -14.21 -31.02
C PHE A 274 18.76 -13.55 -30.72
N VAL A 275 18.60 -12.96 -29.53
CA VAL A 275 17.37 -12.26 -29.12
C VAL A 275 17.13 -11.02 -29.99
N LEU A 276 18.18 -10.24 -30.29
CA LEU A 276 18.09 -9.08 -31.18
C LEU A 276 17.77 -9.51 -32.63
N CYS A 277 18.38 -10.58 -33.14
CA CYS A 277 18.06 -11.12 -34.47
C CYS A 277 16.62 -11.64 -34.55
N CYS A 278 16.10 -12.31 -33.51
CA CYS A 278 14.69 -12.74 -33.45
C CYS A 278 13.72 -11.55 -33.47
N LYS A 279 14.03 -10.45 -32.76
CA LYS A 279 13.24 -9.22 -32.83
C LYS A 279 13.31 -8.52 -34.20
N CYS A 280 14.48 -8.49 -34.84
CA CYS A 280 14.64 -7.91 -36.17
C CYS A 280 13.98 -8.73 -37.27
N LYS A 281 13.89 -10.07 -37.12
CA LYS A 281 13.19 -10.95 -38.07
C LYS A 281 11.66 -10.82 -37.99
N CYS A 282 11.10 -10.60 -36.81
CA CYS A 282 9.67 -10.30 -36.67
C CYS A 282 9.27 -8.95 -37.28
N ASN A 283 10.19 -8.00 -37.43
CA ASN A 283 9.90 -6.67 -37.99
C ASN A 283 10.05 -6.59 -39.52
N LYS A 284 10.45 -7.68 -40.20
CA LYS A 284 10.77 -7.71 -41.64
C LYS A 284 9.80 -8.58 -42.46
N GLY A 285 8.67 -8.96 -41.86
CA GLY A 285 7.68 -9.88 -42.44
C GLY A 285 6.43 -9.25 -43.06
N ASP A 286 6.26 -7.92 -43.01
CA ASP A 286 5.04 -7.23 -43.44
C ASP A 286 5.25 -6.27 -44.65
N ASP A 287 6.14 -6.60 -45.58
CA ASP A 287 6.25 -5.88 -46.87
C ASP A 287 5.97 -6.84 -48.04
N ASP A 288 4.71 -7.26 -48.20
CA ASP A 288 4.22 -7.90 -49.44
C ASP A 288 3.97 -6.82 -50.52
N PRO A 289 4.49 -6.96 -51.74
CA PRO A 289 4.17 -6.07 -52.85
C PRO A 289 2.78 -6.39 -53.43
N LEU A 290 1.95 -5.36 -53.58
CA LEU A 290 0.64 -5.41 -54.24
C LEU A 290 0.69 -6.12 -55.61
N PRO A 291 -0.28 -6.98 -55.94
CA PRO A 291 -0.42 -7.47 -57.31
C PRO A 291 -1.09 -6.41 -58.20
N THR A 292 -0.55 -6.29 -59.41
CA THR A 292 -1.09 -5.58 -60.58
C THR A 292 -2.46 -6.07 -61.01
#